data_AF-A0A8T5XJG1-F1
#
_entry.id   AF-A0A8T5XJG1-F1
#
_cell.length_a   1.000
_cell.length_b   1.000
_cell.length_c   1.000
_cell.angle_alpha   90.00
_cell.angle_beta   90.00
_cell.angle_gamma   90.00
#
_symmetry.space_group_name_H-M   'P 1'
#
loop_
_entity.id
_entity.type
_entity.pdbx_description
1 polymer ?
#
loop_
_entity_poly.entity_id
_entity_poly.type
_entity_poly.pdbx_seq_one_letter_code
_entity_poly.pdbx_strand_id
1 'polypeptide(L)'
;SFHLSEYRAKTSKPCTREAPIIENGKRTWKIYKDIEFNEEVFSEIGKDFEKSNKISKGLVGCAESKLFKQKEAVDFAEKWLNGGK
;
A
#
# COMPACT_ATOMS: atom_id res chain seq x y z
N SER A 1 -3.05 -2.91 0.39
CA SER A 1 -2.84 -2.95 -1.07
C SER A 1 -1.83 -1.92 -1.55
N PHE A 2 -1.97 -0.62 -1.22
CA PHE A 2 -1.01 0.40 -1.66
C PHE A 2 0.42 0.24 -1.10
N HIS A 3 0.63 -0.45 0.02
CA HIS A 3 1.99 -0.84 0.40
C HIS A 3 2.71 -1.67 -0.69
N LEU A 4 1.98 -2.49 -1.47
CA LEU A 4 2.59 -3.22 -2.58
C LEU A 4 3.10 -2.29 -3.68
N SER A 5 2.43 -1.17 -3.94
CA SER A 5 2.95 -0.17 -4.88
C SER A 5 4.18 0.55 -4.35
N GLU A 6 4.31 0.74 -3.04
CA GLU A 6 5.54 1.29 -2.46
C GLU A 6 6.73 0.34 -2.71
N TYR A 7 6.59 -0.98 -2.52
CA TYR A 7 7.68 -1.91 -2.86
C TYR A 7 8.07 -1.92 -4.34
N ARG A 8 7.18 -1.51 -5.25
CA ARG A 8 7.46 -1.42 -6.69
C ARG A 8 7.97 -0.04 -7.11
N ALA A 9 7.69 0.99 -6.31
CA ALA A 9 8.12 2.35 -6.59
C ALA A 9 9.63 2.52 -6.41
N LYS A 10 10.26 3.28 -7.32
CA LYS A 10 11.71 3.57 -7.26
C LYS A 10 12.05 4.60 -6.18
N THR A 11 11.04 5.28 -5.64
CA THR A 11 11.15 6.35 -4.65
C THR A 11 11.17 5.84 -3.21
N SER A 12 10.91 4.54 -2.99
CA SER A 12 10.86 3.95 -1.66
C SER A 12 12.21 3.91 -0.99
N LYS A 13 12.22 4.28 0.29
CA LYS A 13 13.44 4.35 1.10
C LYS A 13 13.63 3.03 1.85
N PRO A 14 14.79 2.35 1.73
CA PRO A 14 15.05 1.14 2.49
C PRO A 14 15.21 1.49 3.98
N CYS A 15 14.71 0.61 4.85
CA CYS A 15 14.90 0.69 6.29
C CYS A 15 15.27 -0.67 6.88
N THR A 16 15.62 -0.67 8.16
CA THR A 16 15.83 -1.89 8.94
C THR A 16 14.75 -1.96 10.01
N ARG A 17 14.16 -3.15 10.18
CA ARG A 17 13.12 -3.41 11.17
C ARG A 17 13.52 -4.60 12.02
N GLU A 18 12.89 -4.69 13.19
CA GLU A 18 13.21 -5.69 14.19
C GLU A 18 11.93 -6.27 14.76
N ALA A 19 11.90 -7.59 14.93
CA ALA A 19 10.77 -8.27 15.53
C ALA A 19 11.21 -9.57 16.24
N PRO A 20 10.53 -9.98 17.31
CA PRO A 20 10.72 -11.30 17.89
C PRO A 20 10.07 -12.37 17.01
N ILE A 21 10.82 -13.40 16.64
CA ILE A 21 10.34 -14.59 15.91
C ILE A 21 10.68 -15.87 16.69
N ILE A 22 10.08 -17.00 16.31
CA ILE A 22 10.53 -18.32 16.75
C ILE A 22 11.50 -18.87 15.69
N GLU A 23 12.73 -19.15 16.08
CA GLU A 23 13.75 -19.78 15.24
C GLU A 23 14.29 -20.99 16.00
N ASN A 24 14.16 -22.19 15.41
CA ASN A 24 14.54 -23.46 16.05
C ASN A 24 13.92 -23.68 17.45
N GLY A 25 12.62 -23.37 17.59
CA GLY A 25 11.88 -23.56 18.84
C GLY A 25 12.22 -22.55 19.95
N LYS A 26 13.04 -21.53 19.67
CA LYS A 26 13.43 -20.48 20.63
C LYS A 26 13.00 -19.10 20.14
N ARG A 27 12.61 -18.22 21.07
CA ARG A 27 12.32 -16.81 20.77
C ARG A 27 13.63 -16.07 20.49
N THR A 28 13.72 -15.49 19.29
CA THR A 28 14.91 -14.78 18.80
C THR A 28 14.49 -13.39 18.32
N TRP A 29 15.24 -12.37 18.72
CA TRP A 29 15.10 -11.03 18.16
C TRP A 29 15.78 -10.97 16.79
N LYS A 30 15.01 -10.74 15.72
CA LYS A 30 15.52 -10.78 14.34
C LYS A 30 15.45 -9.40 13.72
N ILE A 31 16.55 -9.02 13.08
CA ILE A 31 16.70 -7.82 12.27
C ILE A 31 16.48 -8.20 10.81
N TYR A 32 15.67 -7.43 10.07
CA TYR A 32 15.39 -7.65 8.65
C TYR A 32 15.29 -6.33 7.88
N LYS A 33 15.49 -6.41 6.56
CA LYS A 33 15.37 -5.27 5.65
C LYS A 33 13.92 -5.08 5.24
N ASP A 34 13.51 -3.82 5.16
CA ASP A 34 12.18 -3.42 4.71
C ASP A 34 12.26 -2.06 3.99
N ILE A 35 11.11 -1.42 3.74
CA ILE A 35 11.01 -0.03 3.28
C ILE A 35 10.30 0.85 4.32
N GLU A 36 10.56 2.15 4.29
CA GLU A 36 9.75 3.14 5.01
C GLU A 36 8.39 3.28 4.31
N PHE A 37 7.31 2.99 5.03
CA PHE A 37 5.95 3.21 4.55
C PHE A 37 5.54 4.67 4.73
N ASN A 38 4.70 5.14 3.81
CA ASN A 38 4.08 6.46 3.86
C ASN A 38 2.57 6.34 3.57
N GLU A 39 1.80 5.93 4.57
CA GLU A 39 0.34 5.84 4.43
C GLU A 39 -0.37 7.20 4.27
N GLU A 40 0.29 8.32 4.61
CA GLU A 40 -0.30 9.67 4.56
C GLU A 40 -0.75 10.05 3.13
N VAL A 41 -0.07 9.53 2.10
CA VAL A 41 -0.41 9.82 0.69
C VAL A 41 -1.54 8.96 0.13
N PHE A 42 -1.99 7.91 0.84
CA PHE A 42 -2.97 6.96 0.31
C PHE A 42 -4.33 7.60 0.04
N SER A 43 -4.72 8.58 0.85
CA SER A 43 -5.97 9.32 0.64
C SER A 43 -5.93 10.15 -0.66
N GLU A 44 -4.78 10.71 -1.01
CA GLU A 44 -4.61 11.48 -2.24
C GLU A 44 -4.56 10.57 -3.47
N ILE A 45 -3.78 9.48 -3.39
CA ILE A 45 -3.75 8.44 -4.41
C ILE A 45 -5.15 7.90 -4.69
N GLY A 46 -5.93 7.61 -3.64
CA GLY A 46 -7.31 7.14 -3.76
C GLY A 46 -8.21 8.15 -4.48
N LYS A 47 -8.12 9.44 -4.14
CA LYS A 47 -8.88 10.51 -4.80
C LYS A 47 -8.53 10.61 -6.29
N ASP A 48 -7.25 10.52 -6.65
CA ASP A 48 -6.82 10.60 -8.05
C ASP A 48 -7.15 9.32 -8.84
N PHE A 49 -7.08 8.16 -8.17
CA PHE A 49 -7.52 6.88 -8.73
C PHE A 49 -9.01 6.92 -9.11
N GLU A 50 -9.85 7.51 -8.26
CA GLU A 50 -11.30 7.64 -8.53
C GLU A 50 -11.65 8.59 -9.68
N LYS A 51 -10.77 9.55 -10.00
CA LYS A 51 -10.99 10.47 -11.13
C LYS A 51 -10.75 9.78 -12.48
N SER A 52 -9.81 8.84 -12.52
CA SER A 52 -9.31 8.23 -13.75
C SER A 52 -9.84 6.81 -13.98
N ASN A 53 -10.31 6.12 -12.94
CA ASN A 53 -10.77 4.73 -13.03
C ASN A 53 -12.23 4.55 -12.64
N LYS A 54 -12.89 3.60 -13.30
CA LYS A 54 -14.26 3.20 -12.97
C LYS A 54 -14.26 2.41 -11.66
N ILE A 55 -14.97 2.92 -10.66
CA ILE A 55 -15.20 2.22 -9.41
C ILE A 55 -16.70 2.05 -9.15
N SER A 56 -17.08 0.95 -8.52
CA SER A 56 -18.45 0.76 -8.08
C SER A 56 -18.63 1.41 -6.71
N LYS A 57 -19.58 2.34 -6.60
CA LYS A 57 -19.95 3.04 -5.36
C LYS A 57 -21.34 2.59 -4.93
N GLY A 58 -21.56 2.43 -3.64
CA GLY A 58 -22.86 2.05 -3.11
C GLY A 58 -22.89 2.06 -1.58
N LEU A 59 -24.01 1.61 -1.02
CA LEU A 59 -24.17 1.46 0.43
C LEU A 59 -24.16 -0.02 0.80
N VAL A 60 -23.49 -0.34 1.92
CA VAL A 60 -23.67 -1.60 2.65
C VAL A 60 -24.33 -1.25 3.97
N GLY A 61 -25.65 -1.45 4.07
CA GLY A 61 -26.46 -0.84 5.13
C GLY A 61 -26.42 0.69 5.02
N CYS A 62 -25.88 1.38 6.03
CA CYS A 62 -25.69 2.83 6.03
C CYS A 62 -24.27 3.28 5.63
N ALA A 63 -23.33 2.36 5.37
CA ALA A 63 -21.94 2.69 5.12
C ALA A 63 -21.64 2.94 3.64
N GLU A 64 -21.07 4.10 3.31
CA GLU A 64 -20.50 4.37 1.98
C GLU A 64 -19.38 3.37 1.67
N SER A 65 -19.56 2.63 0.58
CA SER A 65 -18.70 1.52 0.20
C SER A 65 -18.25 1.65 -1.25
N LYS A 66 -17.03 1.20 -1.51
CA LYS A 66 -16.39 1.26 -2.82
C LYS A 66 -15.81 -0.11 -3.16
N LEU A 67 -16.07 -0.58 -4.38
CA LEU A 67 -15.48 -1.79 -4.94
C LEU A 67 -14.71 -1.45 -6.21
N PHE A 68 -13.46 -1.91 -6.25
CA PHE A 68 -12.52 -1.70 -7.34
C PHE A 68 -11.53 -2.86 -7.42
N LYS A 69 -10.87 -3.05 -8.57
CA LYS A 69 -9.88 -4.12 -8.72
C LYS A 69 -8.58 -3.75 -8.04
N GLN A 70 -8.08 -4.63 -7.18
CA GLN A 70 -6.82 -4.41 -6.47
C GLN A 70 -5.64 -4.17 -7.42
N LYS A 71 -5.52 -4.94 -8.52
CA LYS A 71 -4.44 -4.79 -9.49
C LYS A 71 -4.40 -3.38 -10.09
N GLU A 72 -5.55 -2.86 -10.51
CA GLU A 72 -5.65 -1.52 -11.10
C GLU A 72 -5.27 -0.44 -10.08
N ALA A 73 -5.69 -0.59 -8.82
CA ALA A 73 -5.32 0.33 -7.74
C ALA A 73 -3.81 0.31 -7.45
N VAL A 74 -3.19 -0.88 -7.38
CA VAL A 74 -1.74 -1.01 -7.16
C VAL A 74 -0.95 -0.43 -8.31
N ASP A 75 -1.30 -0.76 -9.56
CA ASP A 75 -0.58 -0.27 -10.74
C ASP A 75 -0.71 1.26 -10.87
N PHE A 76 -1.86 1.83 -10.52
CA PHE A 76 -2.05 3.28 -10.49
C PHE A 76 -1.19 3.94 -9.41
N ALA A 77 -1.23 3.42 -8.19
CA ALA A 77 -0.46 3.95 -7.06
C ALA A 77 1.05 3.88 -7.31
N GLU A 78 1.55 2.82 -7.95
CA GLU A 78 2.96 2.71 -8.34
C GLU A 78 3.38 3.83 -9.29
N LYS A 79 2.56 4.16 -10.29
CA LYS A 79 2.84 5.28 -11.22
C LYS A 79 2.82 6.61 -10.48
N TRP A 80 1.82 6.82 -9.64
CA TRP A 80 1.65 8.03 -8.83
C TRP A 80 2.87 8.28 -7.93
N LEU A 81 3.34 7.26 -7.22
CA LEU A 81 4.52 7.33 -6.34
C LEU A 81 5.83 7.58 -7.11
N ASN A 82 5.89 7.24 -8.39
CA ASN A 82 7.01 7.54 -9.28
C ASN A 82 6.88 8.90 -10.00
N GLY A 83 5.89 9.73 -9.62
CA GLY A 83 5.69 11.07 -10.17
C GLY A 83 4.85 11.13 -11.46
N GLY A 84 4.29 10.01 -11.91
CA GLY A 84 3.33 9.98 -13.01
C GLY A 84 1.91 10.18 -12.49
N LYS A 85 1.21 11.24 -12.94
CA LYS A 85 -0.23 11.39 -12.68
C LYS A 85 -1.05 10.59 -13.67
#